data_AF-A0A9W4X1I1-F1
#
_entry.id   AF-A0A9W4X1I1-F1
#
_cell.length_a   1.000
_cell.length_b   1.000
_cell.length_c   1.000
_cell.angle_alpha   90.00
_cell.angle_beta   90.00
_cell.angle_gamma   90.00
#
_symmetry.space_group_name_H-M   'P 1'
#
loop_
_entity.id
_entity.type
_entity.pdbx_description
1 polymer ?
#
loop_
_entity_poly.entity_id
_entity_poly.type
_entity_poly.pdbx_seq_one_letter_code
_entity_poly.pdbx_strand_id
1 'polypeptide(L)'
;NVKENEIVEQITVKALIPKEIISTRGTDIGQTPYVNHQIPLKLGVRPIAHPPYRLNQERKDFLEKEIDKMLETGIIQTSESPWASPVVIVPKKTGDLRIC
;
A
#
# COMPACT_ATOMS: atom_id res chain seq x y z
N ASN A 1 11.93 35.57 8.14
CA ASN A 1 13.36 35.41 8.48
C ASN A 1 13.75 34.03 9.04
N VAL A 2 13.49 33.65 10.29
CA VAL A 2 13.96 32.32 10.80
C VAL A 2 13.17 31.14 10.20
N LYS A 3 11.83 31.24 10.16
CA LYS A 3 10.97 30.18 9.60
C LYS A 3 11.14 29.98 8.09
N GLU A 4 11.46 31.04 7.35
CA GLU A 4 11.74 30.94 5.91
C GLU A 4 13.05 30.21 5.65
N ASN A 5 14.11 30.49 6.43
CA ASN A 5 15.37 29.77 6.31
C ASN A 5 15.24 28.28 6.63
N GLU A 6 14.43 27.92 7.64
CA GLU A 6 14.19 26.52 8.00
C GLU A 6 13.43 25.76 6.90
N ILE A 7 12.46 26.41 6.25
CA ILE A 7 11.74 25.85 5.09
C ILE A 7 12.68 25.68 3.90
N VAL A 8 13.52 26.67 3.61
CA VAL A 8 14.50 26.62 2.50
C VAL A 8 15.54 25.53 2.75
N GLU A 9 16.03 25.35 3.98
CA GLU A 9 16.93 24.25 4.35
C GLU A 9 16.26 22.89 4.16
N GLN A 10 15.03 22.70 4.63
CA GLN A 10 14.30 21.43 4.43
C GLN A 10 14.06 21.11 2.95
N ILE A 11 13.79 22.12 2.12
CA ILE A 11 13.65 21.96 0.66
C ILE A 11 15.00 21.58 0.03
N THR A 12 16.08 22.25 0.42
CA THR A 12 17.43 22.03 -0.13
C THR A 12 17.96 20.65 0.22
N VAL A 13 17.78 20.20 1.47
CA VAL A 13 18.17 18.85 1.92
C VAL A 13 17.38 17.77 1.16
N LYS A 14 16.07 17.96 0.95
CA LYS A 14 15.27 17.05 0.12
C LYS A 14 15.72 17.01 -1.35
N ALA A 15 16.26 18.11 -1.89
CA ALA A 15 16.75 18.18 -3.26
C ALA A 15 18.13 17.51 -3.46
N LEU A 16 18.95 17.44 -2.40
CA LEU A 16 20.28 16.82 -2.41
C LEU A 16 20.26 15.30 -2.25
N ILE A 17 19.17 14.73 -1.74
CA ILE A 17 19.07 13.28 -1.54
C ILE A 17 18.55 12.62 -2.82
N PRO A 18 19.26 11.60 -3.36
CA PRO A 18 18.78 10.86 -4.51
C PRO A 18 17.40 10.25 -4.25
N LYS A 19 16.46 10.47 -5.15
CA LYS A 19 15.10 9.89 -5.09
C LYS A 19 15.10 8.36 -5.09
N GLU A 20 16.21 7.75 -5.51
CA GLU A 20 16.45 6.31 -5.49
C GLU A 20 16.66 5.75 -4.08
N ILE A 21 17.06 6.59 -3.13
CA ILE A 21 17.39 6.18 -1.75
C ILE A 21 16.23 6.42 -0.78
N ILE A 22 15.44 7.49 -1.00
CA ILE A 22 14.32 7.85 -0.13
C ILE A 22 13.02 7.86 -0.92
N SER A 23 12.04 7.10 -0.42
CA SER A 23 10.66 7.15 -0.88
C SER A 23 10.06 8.53 -0.57
N THR A 24 9.72 9.30 -1.61
CA THR A 24 9.16 10.65 -1.47
C THR A 24 7.64 10.68 -1.67
N ARG A 25 7.11 9.67 -2.36
CA ARG A 25 5.69 9.46 -2.64
C ARG A 25 5.29 8.10 -2.10
N GLY A 26 4.00 7.95 -1.75
CA GLY A 26 3.47 6.66 -1.28
C GLY A 26 3.51 5.53 -2.32
N THR A 27 3.89 5.83 -3.57
CA THR A 27 4.05 4.87 -4.67
C THR A 27 5.51 4.63 -5.04
N ASP A 28 6.47 5.31 -4.39
CA ASP A 28 7.90 5.11 -4.60
C ASP A 28 8.36 3.88 -3.80
N ILE A 29 7.78 2.72 -4.13
CA ILE A 29 8.06 1.46 -3.45
C ILE A 29 9.18 0.75 -4.22
N GLY A 30 10.28 0.48 -3.52
CA GLY A 30 11.41 -0.26 -4.10
C GLY A 30 11.10 -1.75 -4.28
N GLN A 31 11.84 -2.39 -5.19
CA GLN A 31 11.80 -3.84 -5.41
C GLN A 31 13.22 -4.41 -5.37
N THR A 32 13.35 -5.70 -5.05
CA THR A 32 14.63 -6.42 -5.04
C THR A 32 14.61 -7.55 -6.07
N PRO A 33 15.55 -7.59 -7.03
CA PRO A 33 15.63 -8.68 -8.00
C PRO A 33 16.35 -9.92 -7.44
N TYR A 34 16.92 -9.85 -6.24
CA TYR A 34 17.83 -10.88 -5.73
C TYR A 34 17.12 -12.11 -5.16
N VAL A 35 15.87 -11.98 -4.72
CA VAL A 35 15.14 -13.08 -4.05
C VAL A 35 13.64 -12.98 -4.26
N ASN A 36 13.02 -14.13 -4.53
CA ASN A 36 11.57 -14.29 -4.47
C ASN A 36 11.20 -14.98 -3.15
N HIS A 37 10.35 -14.34 -2.34
CA HIS A 37 9.93 -14.88 -1.06
C HIS A 37 8.96 -16.06 -1.26
N GLN A 38 9.14 -17.12 -0.47
CA GLN A 38 8.26 -18.29 -0.46
C GLN A 38 7.69 -18.50 0.95
N ILE A 39 6.39 -18.82 1.02
CA ILE A 39 5.69 -19.10 2.27
C ILE A 39 5.29 -20.59 2.28
N PRO A 40 6.10 -21.47 2.91
CA PRO A 40 5.77 -22.89 3.00
C PRO A 40 4.59 -23.12 3.95
N LEU A 41 3.61 -23.91 3.51
CA LEU A 41 2.46 -24.30 4.33
C LEU A 41 2.80 -25.53 5.18
N LYS A 42 2.13 -25.64 6.34
CA LYS A 42 2.20 -26.85 7.17
C LYS A 42 1.48 -28.02 6.49
N LEU A 43 1.91 -29.24 6.79
CA LEU A 43 1.28 -30.45 6.26
C LEU A 43 -0.19 -30.53 6.67
N GLY A 44 -1.07 -30.91 5.73
CA GLY A 44 -2.50 -31.11 5.95
C GLY A 44 -3.35 -29.83 5.94
N VAL A 45 -2.75 -28.66 5.71
CA VAL A 45 -3.48 -27.40 5.57
C VAL A 45 -4.31 -27.39 4.28
N ARG A 46 -5.57 -26.97 4.38
CA ARG A 46 -6.48 -26.78 3.24
C ARG A 46 -6.77 -25.29 3.01
N PRO A 47 -7.06 -24.87 1.77
CA PRO A 47 -7.46 -23.50 1.47
C PRO A 47 -8.71 -23.05 2.22
N ILE A 48 -8.72 -21.76 2.57
CA ILE A 48 -9.87 -21.09 3.20
C ILE A 48 -10.18 -19.84 2.39
N ALA A 49 -11.44 -19.70 1.98
CA ALA A 49 -11.97 -18.53 1.29
C ALA A 49 -13.09 -17.91 2.10
N HIS A 50 -12.85 -16.70 2.61
CA HIS A 50 -13.83 -15.91 3.33
C HIS A 50 -14.54 -14.92 2.39
N PRO A 51 -15.86 -14.74 2.52
CA PRO A 51 -16.58 -13.78 1.69
C PRO A 51 -16.18 -12.34 2.04
N PRO A 52 -16.21 -11.40 1.08
CA PRO A 52 -16.00 -9.98 1.36
C PRO A 52 -17.02 -9.42 2.35
N TYR A 53 -16.60 -8.47 3.18
CA TYR A 53 -17.53 -7.74 4.05
C TYR A 53 -18.45 -6.84 3.23
N ARG A 54 -19.66 -6.59 3.76
CA ARG A 54 -20.56 -5.58 3.18
C ARG A 54 -19.97 -4.19 3.40
N LEU A 55 -19.90 -3.41 2.32
CA LEU A 55 -19.43 -2.03 2.34
C LEU A 55 -20.59 -1.09 2.00
N ASN A 56 -20.57 0.10 2.58
CA ASN A 56 -21.38 1.22 2.09
C ASN A 56 -20.74 1.79 0.82
N GLN A 57 -21.45 2.68 0.12
CA GLN A 57 -20.98 3.24 -1.15
C GLN A 57 -19.63 3.96 -1.00
N GLU A 58 -19.48 4.81 0.01
CA GLU A 58 -18.24 5.56 0.28
C GLU A 58 -17.00 4.65 0.42
N ARG A 59 -17.11 3.58 1.20
CA ARG A 59 -16.01 2.63 1.41
C ARG A 59 -15.73 1.80 0.15
N LYS A 60 -16.77 1.51 -0.63
CA LYS A 60 -16.62 0.80 -1.90
C LYS A 60 -15.85 1.65 -2.91
N ASP A 61 -16.25 2.92 -3.07
CA ASP A 61 -15.58 3.87 -3.96
C ASP A 61 -14.12 4.10 -3.55
N PHE A 62 -13.86 4.18 -2.24
CA PHE A 62 -12.49 4.25 -1.70
C PHE A 62 -11.68 2.99 -2.05
N LEU A 63 -12.27 1.81 -1.83
CA LEU A 63 -11.58 0.54 -2.08
C LEU A 63 -11.24 0.35 -3.56
N GLU A 64 -12.17 0.65 -4.46
CA GLU A 64 -11.96 0.55 -5.91
C GLU A 64 -10.80 1.45 -6.36
N LYS A 65 -10.77 2.72 -5.91
CA LYS A 65 -9.67 3.64 -6.22
C LYS A 65 -8.31 3.17 -5.74
N GLU A 66 -8.23 2.62 -4.52
CA GLU A 66 -6.95 2.14 -4.00
C GLU A 66 -6.52 0.84 -4.69
N ILE A 67 -7.45 -0.04 -5.08
CA ILE A 67 -7.17 -1.23 -5.90
C ILE A 67 -6.60 -0.81 -7.26
N ASP A 68 -7.24 0.11 -7.96
CA ASP A 68 -6.79 0.59 -9.28
C ASP A 68 -5.37 1.16 -9.20
N LYS A 69 -5.12 2.02 -8.21
CA LYS A 69 -3.78 2.57 -7.95
C LYS A 69 -2.74 1.48 -7.64
N MET A 70 -3.09 0.46 -6.84
CA MET A 70 -2.16 -0.65 -6.54
C MET A 70 -1.91 -1.55 -7.75
N LEU A 71 -2.89 -1.72 -8.64
CA LEU A 71 -2.72 -2.42 -9.92
C LEU A 71 -1.81 -1.63 -10.87
N GLU A 72 -2.05 -0.32 -11.04
CA GLU A 72 -1.26 0.57 -11.89
C GLU A 72 0.22 0.63 -11.44
N THR A 73 0.45 0.58 -10.12
CA THR A 73 1.80 0.60 -9.53
C THR A 73 2.45 -0.79 -9.46
N GLY A 74 1.74 -1.85 -9.82
CA GLY A 74 2.25 -3.22 -9.81
C GLY A 74 2.46 -3.82 -8.42
N ILE A 75 1.82 -3.26 -7.38
CA ILE A 75 1.87 -3.79 -6.01
C ILE A 75 1.03 -5.07 -5.89
N ILE A 76 -0.11 -5.11 -6.58
CA ILE A 76 -1.00 -6.27 -6.65
C ILE A 76 -1.24 -6.69 -8.10
N GLN A 77 -1.78 -7.89 -8.28
CA GLN A 77 -2.19 -8.42 -9.58
C GLN A 77 -3.48 -9.23 -9.44
N THR A 78 -4.18 -9.41 -10.55
CA THR A 78 -5.34 -10.32 -10.58
C THR A 78 -4.89 -11.76 -10.40
N SER A 79 -5.70 -12.56 -9.70
CA SER A 79 -5.43 -13.98 -9.50
C SER A 79 -6.72 -14.77 -9.29
N GLU A 80 -6.69 -16.04 -9.67
CA GLU A 80 -7.70 -17.02 -9.29
C GLU A 80 -7.11 -17.91 -8.21
N SER A 81 -7.57 -17.74 -6.96
CA SER A 81 -7.00 -18.40 -5.79
C SER A 81 -8.08 -19.11 -4.98
N PRO A 82 -7.81 -20.32 -4.47
CA PRO A 82 -8.70 -20.98 -3.50
C PRO A 82 -8.59 -20.33 -2.10
N TRP A 83 -7.69 -19.36 -1.93
CA TRP A 83 -7.51 -18.57 -0.70
C TRP A 83 -8.11 -17.18 -0.88
N ALA A 84 -8.91 -16.74 0.08
CA ALA A 84 -9.45 -15.38 0.11
C ALA A 84 -9.65 -14.89 1.55
N SER A 85 -9.25 -13.65 1.81
CA SER A 85 -9.48 -12.95 3.07
C SER A 85 -10.18 -11.61 2.78
N PRO A 86 -11.19 -11.22 3.58
CA PRO A 86 -11.91 -9.98 3.35
C PRO A 86 -11.04 -8.77 3.69
N VAL A 87 -11.16 -7.71 2.89
CA VAL A 87 -10.48 -6.44 3.15
C VAL A 87 -11.16 -5.69 4.29
N VAL A 88 -10.37 -5.14 5.20
CA VAL A 88 -10.85 -4.28 6.29
C VAL A 88 -10.49 -2.83 5.99
N ILE A 89 -11.48 -1.93 6.11
CA ILE A 89 -11.30 -0.49 5.88
C ILE A 89 -11.51 0.24 7.21
N VAL A 90 -10.52 1.00 7.63
CA VAL A 90 -10.54 1.74 8.90
C VAL A 90 -10.18 3.21 8.69
N PRO A 91 -10.73 4.14 9.49
CA PRO A 91 -10.29 5.51 9.50
C PRO A 91 -8.91 5.64 10.18
N LYS A 92 -8.05 6.49 9.64
CA LYS A 92 -6.85 7.00 10.28
C LYS A 92 -7.22 8.08 11.30
N LYS A 93 -6.25 8.45 12.14
CA LYS A 93 -6.39 9.62 13.04
C LYS A 93 -6.69 10.93 12.30
N THR A 94 -6.26 11.04 11.04
CA THR A 94 -6.51 12.21 10.16
C THR A 94 -7.92 12.25 9.60
N GLY A 95 -8.71 11.17 9.73
CA GLY A 95 -10.04 11.02 9.13
C GLY A 95 -10.02 10.23 7.81
N ASP A 96 -8.87 10.15 7.14
CA ASP A 96 -8.75 9.41 5.87
C ASP A 96 -8.96 7.91 6.07
N LEU A 97 -9.54 7.24 5.08
CA LEU A 97 -9.66 5.78 5.08
C LEU A 97 -8.32 5.11 4.72
N ARG A 98 -8.13 3.88 5.21
CA ARG A 98 -7.06 2.97 4.78
C ARG A 98 -7.55 1.54 4.74
N ILE A 99 -6.93 0.76 3.85
CA ILE A 99 -6.96 -0.70 3.88
C ILE A 99 -6.06 -1.17 5.03
N CYS A 100 -6.51 -2.18 5.77
CA CYS A 100 -5.79 -2.84 6.85
C CYS A 100 -5.62 -4.34 6.59
#